data_AF-A0A9Q3EKG2-F1
#
_entry.id   AF-A0A9Q3EKG2-F1
#
_cell.length_a   1.000
_cell.length_b   1.000
_cell.length_c   1.000
_cell.angle_alpha   90.00
_cell.angle_beta   90.00
_cell.angle_gamma   90.00
#
_symmetry.space_group_name_H-M   'P 1'
#
loop_
_entity.id
_entity.type
_entity.pdbx_description
1 polymer ?
#
loop_
_entity_poly.entity_id
_entity_poly.type
_entity_poly.pdbx_seq_one_letter_code
_entity_poly.pdbx_strand_id
1 'polypeptide(L)'
;MGGHDEMELDVTTGSLTTFETPLGRMKLTRVPQGATNSVAVYQAQMTWILQEEIPESVGLSIYDGGKKGPRSFYNQETLPENPSMRRFIW
;
A
#
# COMPACT_ATOMS: atom_id res chain seq x y z
N MET A 1 6.03 -4.03 8.18
CA MET A 1 6.53 -4.84 7.05
C MET A 1 5.76 -4.37 5.83
N GLY A 2 6.44 -3.96 4.76
CA GLY A 2 5.79 -3.31 3.61
C GLY A 2 5.44 -4.32 2.53
N GLY A 3 4.46 -4.01 1.66
CA GLY A 3 3.99 -4.95 0.63
C GLY A 3 5.07 -5.38 -0.39
N HIS A 4 6.16 -4.63 -0.52
CA HIS A 4 7.31 -5.02 -1.33
C HIS A 4 8.07 -6.25 -0.79
N ASP A 5 8.11 -6.44 0.53
CA ASP A 5 8.84 -7.54 1.18
C ASP A 5 8.13 -8.89 0.99
N GLU A 6 6.85 -8.85 0.61
CA GLU A 6 6.03 -10.04 0.35
C GLU A 6 6.20 -10.55 -1.08
N MET A 7 6.73 -9.72 -1.99
CA MET A 7 6.87 -10.06 -3.39
C MET A 7 8.25 -10.61 -3.71
N GLU A 8 8.28 -11.80 -4.33
CA GLU A 8 9.53 -12.42 -4.75
C GLU A 8 10.19 -11.63 -5.87
N LEU A 9 11.52 -11.50 -5.77
CA LEU A 9 12.34 -10.95 -6.84
C LEU A 9 12.70 -12.07 -7.82
N ASP A 10 12.71 -11.77 -9.12
CA ASP A 10 13.18 -12.69 -10.13
C ASP A 10 14.64 -13.12 -9.86
N VAL A 11 14.88 -14.42 -9.81
CA VAL A 11 16.18 -15.01 -9.41
C VAL A 11 17.33 -14.57 -10.32
N THR A 12 17.05 -14.25 -11.58
CA THR A 12 18.06 -13.79 -12.55
C THR A 12 18.48 -12.34 -12.30
N THR A 13 17.63 -11.55 -11.64
CA THR A 13 17.88 -10.14 -11.33
C THR A 13 18.47 -9.89 -9.94
N GLY A 14 18.56 -10.93 -9.10
CA GLY A 14 19.02 -10.80 -7.71
C GLY A 14 20.39 -10.14 -7.56
N SER A 15 21.32 -10.35 -8.51
CA SER A 15 22.65 -9.72 -8.49
C SER A 15 22.59 -8.20 -8.60
N LEU A 16 21.56 -7.63 -9.25
CA LEU A 16 21.36 -6.18 -9.39
C LEU A 16 20.96 -5.51 -8.07
N THR A 17 20.52 -6.29 -7.09
CA THR A 17 20.09 -5.82 -5.77
C THR A 17 21.14 -6.05 -4.68
N THR A 18 22.38 -6.30 -5.09
CA THR A 18 23.49 -6.56 -4.18
C THR A 18 23.90 -5.29 -3.46
N PHE A 19 24.13 -5.36 -2.15
CA PHE A 19 24.63 -4.25 -1.34
C PHE A 19 25.69 -4.74 -0.33
N GLU A 20 26.57 -3.83 0.06
CA GLU A 20 27.65 -4.12 1.02
C GLU A 20 27.20 -3.81 2.44
N THR A 21 27.58 -4.69 3.38
CA THR A 21 27.41 -4.48 4.82
C THR A 21 28.71 -4.81 5.55
N PRO A 22 28.89 -4.39 6.82
CA PRO A 22 30.01 -4.84 7.64
C PRO A 22 30.10 -6.37 7.82
N LEU A 23 29.00 -7.10 7.60
CA LEU A 23 28.93 -8.56 7.68
C LEU A 23 29.24 -9.23 6.32
N GLY A 24 29.49 -8.44 5.29
CA GLY A 24 29.75 -8.88 3.93
C GLY A 24 28.66 -8.47 2.94
N ARG A 25 28.84 -8.94 1.72
CA ARG A 25 27.96 -8.68 0.59
C ARG A 25 26.66 -9.46 0.73
N MET A 26 25.53 -8.76 0.65
CA MET A 26 24.20 -9.34 0.69
C MET A 26 23.45 -9.03 -0.61
N LYS A 27 22.40 -9.80 -0.91
CA LYS A 27 21.47 -9.55 -2.03
C LYS A 27 20.05 -9.65 -1.52
N LEU A 28 19.13 -8.93 -2.16
CA LEU A 28 17.70 -9.05 -1.84
C LEU A 28 17.10 -10.26 -2.56
N THR A 29 16.14 -10.91 -1.91
CA THR A 29 15.32 -12.00 -2.45
C THR A 29 13.86 -11.57 -2.66
N ARG A 30 13.58 -10.31 -2.35
CA ARG A 30 12.28 -9.66 -2.44
C ARG A 30 12.42 -8.35 -3.19
N VAL A 31 11.32 -7.85 -3.74
CA VAL A 31 11.32 -6.61 -4.52
C VAL A 31 11.86 -5.46 -3.65
N PRO A 32 12.93 -4.77 -4.07
CA PRO A 32 13.53 -3.70 -3.28
C PRO A 32 12.62 -2.48 -3.19
N GLN A 33 12.49 -1.90 -2.00
CA GLN A 33 11.92 -0.56 -1.87
C GLN A 33 12.90 0.46 -2.48
N GLY A 34 12.39 1.36 -3.33
CA GLY A 34 13.19 2.43 -3.94
C GLY A 34 13.85 2.11 -5.29
N ALA A 35 13.72 0.88 -5.83
CA ALA A 35 14.13 0.63 -7.21
C ALA A 35 13.04 1.10 -8.20
N THR A 36 13.46 1.59 -9.37
CA THR A 36 12.61 2.26 -10.36
C THR A 36 11.31 1.51 -10.68
N ASN A 37 11.39 0.20 -10.89
CA ASN A 37 10.25 -0.61 -11.32
C ASN A 37 9.49 -1.25 -10.15
N SER A 38 10.00 -1.17 -8.92
CA SER A 38 9.39 -1.85 -7.77
C SER A 38 7.97 -1.38 -7.49
N VAL A 39 7.73 -0.07 -7.66
CA VAL A 39 6.40 0.54 -7.52
C VAL A 39 5.45 0.00 -8.57
N ALA A 40 5.86 -0.01 -9.85
CA ALA A 40 4.99 -0.46 -10.94
C ALA A 40 4.60 -1.93 -10.77
N VAL A 41 5.56 -2.76 -10.36
CA VAL A 41 5.36 -4.18 -10.07
C VAL A 41 4.38 -4.36 -8.90
N TYR A 42 4.57 -3.61 -7.81
CA TYR A 42 3.67 -3.63 -6.66
C TYR A 42 2.25 -3.15 -7.02
N GLN A 43 2.13 -2.04 -7.76
CA GLN A 43 0.85 -1.48 -8.17
C GLN A 43 0.08 -2.45 -9.08
N ALA A 44 0.75 -3.14 -10.00
CA ALA A 44 0.13 -4.16 -10.85
C ALA A 44 -0.45 -5.31 -10.02
N GLN A 45 0.32 -5.83 -9.06
CA GLN A 45 -0.15 -6.88 -8.15
C GLN A 45 -1.33 -6.39 -7.30
N MET A 46 -1.24 -5.20 -6.72
CA MET A 46 -2.31 -4.68 -5.88
C MET A 46 -3.59 -4.38 -6.66
N THR A 47 -3.46 -3.95 -7.91
CA THR A 47 -4.61 -3.73 -8.80
C THR A 47 -5.33 -5.05 -9.06
N TRP A 48 -4.59 -6.15 -9.25
CA TRP A 48 -5.18 -7.47 -9.41
C TRP A 48 -5.86 -7.97 -8.12
N ILE A 49 -5.23 -7.80 -6.97
CA ILE A 49 -5.79 -8.22 -5.67
C ILE A 49 -7.08 -7.46 -5.34
N LEU A 50 -7.11 -6.15 -5.63
CA LEU A 50 -8.20 -5.25 -5.24
C LEU A 50 -9.15 -4.93 -6.40
N GLN A 51 -9.10 -5.71 -7.49
CA GLN A 51 -9.82 -5.41 -8.73
C GLN A 51 -11.34 -5.26 -8.54
N GLU A 52 -11.93 -5.97 -7.58
CA GLU A 52 -13.37 -5.91 -7.28
C GLU A 52 -13.76 -4.68 -6.45
N GLU A 53 -12.81 -4.07 -5.75
CA GLU A 53 -13.02 -2.91 -4.89
C GLU A 53 -12.67 -1.59 -5.59
N ILE A 54 -11.95 -1.67 -6.72
CA ILE A 54 -11.50 -0.53 -7.50
C ILE A 54 -12.48 -0.26 -8.65
N PRO A 55 -12.90 1.00 -8.86
CA PRO A 55 -12.56 2.20 -8.07
C PRO A 55 -13.53 2.49 -6.92
N GLU A 56 -14.61 1.74 -6.74
CA GLU A 56 -15.77 2.13 -5.94
C GLU A 56 -15.44 2.37 -4.47
N SER A 57 -14.59 1.53 -3.91
CA SER A 57 -14.30 1.46 -2.47
C SER A 57 -12.82 1.68 -2.16
N VAL A 58 -11.93 1.41 -3.11
CA VAL A 58 -10.48 1.55 -2.95
C VAL A 58 -9.88 2.33 -4.13
N GLY A 59 -8.89 3.17 -3.85
CA GLY A 59 -8.02 3.78 -4.85
C GLY A 59 -6.56 3.41 -4.59
N LEU A 60 -5.82 3.11 -5.65
CA LEU A 60 -4.38 2.86 -5.58
C LEU A 60 -3.59 4.08 -6.02
N SER A 61 -2.53 4.39 -5.27
CA SER A 61 -1.49 5.37 -5.57
C SER A 61 -0.12 4.66 -5.53
N ILE A 62 0.93 5.38 -5.91
CA ILE A 62 2.31 4.88 -6.04
C ILE A 62 2.77 4.12 -4.78
N TYR A 63 2.48 4.64 -3.59
CA TYR A 63 2.94 4.03 -2.32
C TYR A 63 1.80 3.53 -1.44
N ASP A 64 0.57 3.98 -1.69
CA ASP A 64 -0.55 3.83 -0.76
C ASP A 64 -1.80 3.31 -1.46
N GLY A 65 -2.54 2.47 -0.75
CA GLY A 65 -3.94 2.17 -1.07
C GLY A 65 -4.85 2.96 -0.14
N GLY A 66 -5.73 3.78 -0.70
CA GLY A 66 -6.74 4.52 0.06
C GLY A 66 -8.08 3.79 0.05
N LYS A 67 -8.63 3.47 1.22
CA LYS A 67 -10.06 3.12 1.34
C LYS A 67 -10.86 4.42 1.25
N LYS A 68 -11.86 4.45 0.37
CA LYS A 68 -12.78 5.58 0.27
C LYS A 68 -13.61 5.66 1.54
N GLY A 69 -13.80 6.89 1.98
CA GLY A 69 -14.57 7.18 3.19
C GLY A 69 -16.05 6.79 3.07
N PRO A 70 -16.79 6.97 4.16
CA PRO A 70 -18.21 6.63 4.25
C PRO A 70 -19.06 7.34 3.20
N ARG A 71 -20.10 6.66 2.71
CA ARG A 71 -21.01 7.18 1.67
C ARG A 71 -21.88 8.36 2.13
N SER A 72 -21.99 8.56 3.44
CA SER A 72 -22.81 9.61 4.04
C SER A 72 -22.06 10.24 5.20
N PHE A 73 -22.20 11.56 5.33
CA PHE A 73 -21.74 12.30 6.50
C PHE A 73 -22.85 12.53 7.53
N TYR A 74 -23.96 11.77 7.43
CA TYR A 74 -25.16 11.91 8.26
C TYR A 74 -25.60 13.37 8.41
N ASN A 75 -25.56 14.16 7.32
CA ASN A 75 -25.88 15.59 7.33
C ASN A 75 -25.17 16.42 8.44
N GLN A 76 -23.96 16.01 8.84
CA GLN A 76 -23.20 16.62 9.93
C GLN A 76 -23.85 16.48 11.32
N GLU A 77 -24.63 15.42 11.54
CA GLU A 77 -25.18 15.04 12.84
C GLU A 77 -24.11 15.08 13.94
N THR A 78 -24.50 15.63 15.09
CA THR A 78 -23.68 15.66 16.31
C THR A 78 -24.19 14.63 17.31
N LEU A 79 -23.33 14.26 18.27
CA LEU A 79 -23.73 13.32 19.31
C LEU A 79 -24.77 13.98 20.24
N PRO A 80 -25.90 13.30 20.55
CA PRO A 80 -26.90 13.85 21.46
C PRO A 80 -26.33 14.26 22.82
N GLU A 81 -25.33 13.52 23.31
CA GLU A 81 -24.68 13.73 24.59
C GLU A 81 -23.62 14.84 24.54
N ASN A 82 -23.12 15.19 23.35
CA ASN A 82 -22.14 16.25 23.16
C ASN A 82 -22.27 16.91 21.77
N PRO A 83 -23.04 18.01 21.67
CA PRO A 83 -23.26 18.72 20.42
C PRO A 83 -21.99 19.32 19.78
N SER A 84 -20.88 19.40 20.50
CA SER A 84 -19.60 19.88 19.95
C SER A 84 -18.85 18.80 19.16
N MET A 85 -19.24 17.52 19.28
CA MET A 85 -18.63 16.41 18.57
C MET A 85 -19.58 15.88 17.50
N ARG A 86 -19.06 15.74 16.27
CA ARG A 86 -19.79 15.09 15.17
C ARG A 86 -19.86 13.59 15.40
N ARG A 87 -20.95 12.98 14.95
CA ARG A 87 -21.10 11.52 14.91
C ARG A 87 -19.90 10.90 14.19
N PHE A 88 -19.29 9.91 14.80
CA PHE A 88 -18.20 9.16 14.18
C PHE A 88 -18.71 8.42 12.93
N ILE A 89 -17.95 8.48 11.85
CA ILE A 89 -18.32 7.89 10.57
C ILE A 89 -17.20 6.94 10.16
N TRP A 90 -17.53 5.65 10.07
CA TRP A 90 -16.63 4.60 9.58
C TRP A 90 -17.07 4.11 8.21
#